data_AF-A0A2D6REV4-F1
#
_entry.id   AF-A0A2D6REV4-F1
#
_cell.length_a   1.000
_cell.length_b   1.000
_cell.length_c   1.000
_cell.angle_alpha   90.00
_cell.angle_beta   90.00
_cell.angle_gamma   90.00
#
_symmetry.space_group_name_H-M   'P 1'
#
loop_
_entity.id
_entity.type
_entity.pdbx_description
1 polymer ?
#
loop_
_entity_poly.entity_id
_entity_poly.type
_entity_poly.pdbx_seq_one_letter_code
_entity_poly.pdbx_strand_id
1 'polypeptide(L)'
;MMLELGPIFRALLRNKIGAILIAVQIAFTMAIIVNAVFIIYDRSQQTKRPSGIDEANTFFISSSGFGDDFDIKGTITQDLEAIRALPGVIDAIQINAIPISGSGWSMGLQTEPG
;
A
#
# COMPACT_ATOMS: atom_id res chain seq x y z
N MET A 1 -42.24 -31.30 2.83
CA MET A 1 -42.49 -29.91 2.38
C MET A 1 -42.11 -29.86 0.90
N MET A 2 -43.08 -29.97 -0.01
CA MET A 2 -42.79 -29.95 -1.45
C MET A 2 -42.42 -28.52 -1.85
N LEU A 3 -41.27 -28.37 -2.51
CA LEU A 3 -40.81 -27.12 -3.08
C LEU A 3 -41.70 -26.77 -4.28
N GLU A 4 -42.60 -25.79 -4.10
CA GLU A 4 -43.50 -25.24 -5.13
C GLU A 4 -42.73 -24.36 -6.15
N LEU A 5 -41.62 -24.85 -6.69
CA LEU A 5 -40.81 -24.13 -7.68
C LEU A 5 -41.58 -23.93 -8.99
N GLY A 6 -42.38 -24.91 -9.40
CA GLY A 6 -43.16 -24.87 -10.64
C GLY A 6 -44.14 -23.68 -10.72
N PRO A 7 -45.00 -23.48 -9.71
CA PRO A 7 -45.88 -22.31 -9.65
C PRO A 7 -45.14 -20.96 -9.60
N ILE A 8 -44.00 -20.88 -8.90
CA ILE A 8 -43.19 -19.66 -8.79
C ILE A 8 -42.66 -19.24 -10.18
N PHE A 9 -42.06 -20.17 -10.93
CA PHE A 9 -41.58 -19.88 -12.28
C PHE A 9 -42.72 -19.47 -13.23
N ARG A 10 -43.87 -20.14 -13.16
CA ARG A 10 -45.05 -19.78 -13.96
C ARG A 10 -45.59 -18.39 -13.60
N ALA A 11 -45.57 -18.01 -12.33
CA ALA A 11 -45.98 -16.68 -11.88
C ALA A 11 -45.00 -15.59 -12.36
N LEU A 12 -43.69 -15.84 -12.31
CA LEU A 12 -42.66 -14.93 -12.81
C LEU A 12 -42.75 -14.73 -14.34
N LEU A 13 -42.95 -15.81 -15.09
CA LEU A 13 -43.08 -15.77 -16.55
C LEU A 13 -44.35 -15.02 -17.03
N ARG A 14 -45.36 -14.85 -16.15
CA ARG A 14 -46.56 -14.08 -16.46
C ARG A 14 -46.30 -12.58 -16.53
N ASN A 15 -45.33 -12.06 -15.78
CA ASN A 15 -44.85 -10.67 -15.87
C ASN A 15 -43.37 -10.63 -16.24
N LYS A 16 -43.10 -10.87 -17.54
CA LYS A 16 -41.74 -11.00 -18.08
C LYS A 16 -40.84 -9.81 -17.77
N ILE A 17 -41.38 -8.58 -17.86
CA ILE A 17 -40.61 -7.36 -17.61
C ILE A 17 -40.15 -7.32 -16.15
N GLY A 18 -41.07 -7.54 -15.20
CA GLY A 18 -40.73 -7.54 -13.77
C GLY A 18 -39.71 -8.63 -13.41
N ALA A 19 -39.88 -9.85 -13.93
CA ALA A 19 -38.94 -10.94 -13.70
C ALA A 19 -37.54 -10.65 -14.29
N ILE A 20 -37.48 -10.07 -15.49
CA ILE A 20 -36.21 -9.67 -16.13
C ILE A 20 -35.52 -8.57 -15.33
N LEU A 21 -36.26 -7.53 -14.90
CA LEU A 21 -35.68 -6.43 -14.12
C LEU A 21 -35.08 -6.92 -12.80
N ILE A 22 -35.75 -7.82 -12.09
CA ILE A 22 -35.23 -8.43 -10.85
C ILE A 22 -33.97 -9.24 -11.15
N ALA A 23 -33.98 -10.08 -12.18
CA ALA A 23 -32.82 -10.87 -12.57
C ALA A 23 -31.62 -9.99 -12.94
N VAL A 24 -31.84 -8.94 -13.73
CA VAL A 24 -30.80 -7.97 -14.12
C VAL A 24 -30.27 -7.23 -12.90
N GLN A 25 -31.13 -6.80 -11.98
CA GLN A 25 -30.71 -6.12 -10.75
C GLN A 25 -29.83 -7.03 -9.87
N ILE A 26 -30.24 -8.28 -9.66
CA ILE A 26 -29.46 -9.25 -8.88
C ILE A 26 -28.12 -9.53 -9.57
N ALA A 27 -28.13 -9.73 -10.89
CA ALA A 27 -26.90 -9.96 -11.65
C ALA A 27 -25.96 -8.75 -11.57
N PHE A 28 -26.47 -7.54 -11.71
CA PHE A 28 -25.69 -6.31 -11.67
C PHE A 28 -25.08 -6.06 -10.28
N THR A 29 -25.88 -6.21 -9.23
CA THR A 29 -25.39 -6.07 -7.84
C THR A 29 -24.34 -7.13 -7.51
N MET A 30 -24.56 -8.38 -7.91
CA MET A 30 -23.57 -9.46 -7.75
C MET A 30 -22.28 -9.17 -8.53
N ALA A 31 -22.38 -8.69 -9.76
CA ALA A 31 -21.21 -8.35 -10.58
C ALA A 31 -20.37 -7.22 -9.96
N ILE A 32 -21.02 -6.21 -9.37
CA ILE A 32 -20.32 -5.14 -8.64
C ILE A 32 -19.60 -5.73 -7.41
N ILE A 33 -20.29 -6.53 -6.61
CA ILE A 33 -19.72 -7.09 -5.37
C ILE A 33 -18.53 -7.99 -5.69
N VAL A 34 -18.65 -8.89 -6.67
CA VAL A 34 -17.58 -9.81 -7.06
C VAL A 34 -16.35 -9.03 -7.56
N ASN A 35 -16.55 -8.01 -8.39
CA ASN A 35 -15.44 -7.16 -8.86
C ASN A 35 -14.79 -6.38 -7.72
N ALA A 36 -15.58 -5.79 -6.81
CA ALA A 36 -15.05 -5.04 -5.68
C ALA A 36 -14.22 -5.94 -4.75
N VAL A 37 -14.74 -7.12 -4.42
CA VAL A 37 -14.03 -8.11 -3.58
C VAL A 37 -12.74 -8.56 -4.25
N PHE A 38 -12.75 -8.80 -5.57
CA PHE A 38 -11.54 -9.17 -6.30
C PHE A 38 -10.46 -8.09 -6.23
N ILE A 39 -10.83 -6.82 -6.46
CA ILE A 39 -9.88 -5.69 -6.37
C ILE A 39 -9.31 -5.55 -4.96
N ILE A 40 -10.15 -5.68 -3.93
CA ILE A 40 -9.71 -5.63 -2.53
C ILE A 40 -8.74 -6.77 -2.21
N TYR A 41 -9.07 -7.98 -2.65
CA TYR A 41 -8.23 -9.16 -2.44
C TYR A 41 -6.87 -9.01 -3.12
N ASP A 42 -6.87 -8.61 -4.39
CA ASP A 42 -5.64 -8.40 -5.15
C ASP A 42 -4.77 -7.30 -4.51
N ARG A 43 -5.37 -6.17 -4.14
CA ARG A 43 -4.67 -5.09 -3.43
C ARG A 43 -4.09 -5.56 -2.11
N SER A 44 -4.83 -6.35 -1.33
CA SER A 44 -4.33 -6.94 -0.08
C SER A 44 -3.13 -7.86 -0.33
N GLN A 45 -3.11 -8.63 -1.42
CA GLN A 45 -1.96 -9.47 -1.75
C GLN A 45 -0.74 -8.64 -2.12
N GLN A 46 -0.94 -7.56 -2.90
CA GLN A 46 0.15 -6.66 -3.27
C GLN A 46 0.75 -5.94 -2.05
N THR A 47 -0.07 -5.49 -1.08
CA THR A 47 0.42 -4.83 0.14
C THR A 47 1.18 -5.79 1.07
N LYS A 48 0.91 -7.10 1.02
CA LYS A 48 1.65 -8.10 1.81
C LYS A 48 3.01 -8.47 1.20
N ARG A 49 3.34 -7.95 0.02
CA ARG A 49 4.64 -8.20 -0.59
C ARG A 49 5.73 -7.61 0.32
N PRO A 50 6.79 -8.37 0.64
CA PRO A 50 7.90 -7.83 1.41
C PRO A 50 8.48 -6.60 0.69
N SER A 51 8.71 -5.52 1.42
CA SER A 51 9.28 -4.27 0.89
C SER A 51 10.69 -4.47 0.34
N GLY A 52 11.38 -5.54 0.76
CA GLY A 52 12.78 -5.81 0.45
C GLY A 52 13.75 -5.06 1.37
N ILE A 53 13.22 -4.30 2.34
CA ILE A 53 13.99 -3.55 3.34
C ILE A 53 13.85 -4.26 4.69
N ASP A 54 14.89 -4.21 5.51
CA ASP A 54 14.83 -4.66 6.90
C ASP A 54 14.06 -3.66 7.76
N GLU A 55 12.73 -3.70 7.70
CA GLU A 55 11.84 -2.77 8.42
C GLU A 55 11.98 -2.84 9.94
N ALA A 56 12.41 -3.98 10.50
CA ALA A 56 12.52 -4.15 11.94
C ALA A 56 13.77 -3.49 12.53
N ASN A 57 14.85 -3.43 11.77
CA ASN A 57 16.14 -2.88 12.20
C ASN A 57 16.49 -1.53 11.54
N THR A 58 15.63 -1.02 10.65
CA THR A 58 15.82 0.26 9.97
C THR A 58 14.94 1.35 10.58
N PHE A 59 15.53 2.50 10.89
CA PHE A 59 14.82 3.70 11.31
C PHE A 59 15.50 4.93 10.70
N PHE A 60 14.83 6.08 10.77
CA PHE A 60 15.37 7.35 10.27
C PHE A 60 15.46 8.37 11.39
N ILE A 61 16.44 9.27 11.29
CA ILE A 61 16.59 10.43 12.16
C ILE A 61 16.58 11.66 11.27
N SER A 62 15.84 12.69 11.67
CA SER A 62 15.89 14.00 11.02
C SER A 62 16.75 14.96 11.85
N SER A 63 17.75 15.57 11.21
CA SER A 63 18.55 16.64 11.81
C SER A 63 18.35 17.93 10.99
N SER A 64 18.18 19.05 11.68
CA SER A 64 18.07 20.38 11.08
C SER A 64 19.16 21.29 11.62
N GLY A 65 19.97 21.85 10.72
CA GLY A 65 20.97 22.86 11.08
C GLY A 65 20.35 24.20 11.42
N PHE A 66 21.01 24.96 12.30
CA PHE A 66 20.58 26.30 12.72
C PHE A 66 21.77 27.26 12.67
N GLY A 67 21.60 28.47 12.12
CA GLY A 67 22.62 29.51 12.03
C GLY A 67 23.01 29.89 10.60
N ASP A 68 23.48 31.13 10.41
CA ASP A 68 23.77 31.71 9.08
C ASP A 68 24.98 31.07 8.38
N ASP A 69 25.95 30.55 9.14
CA ASP A 69 27.18 29.91 8.63
C ASP A 69 27.23 28.39 8.93
N PHE A 70 26.08 27.72 8.98
CA PHE A 70 26.03 26.30 9.32
C PHE A 70 26.65 25.42 8.22
N ASP A 71 27.74 24.71 8.54
CA ASP A 71 28.37 23.75 7.64
C ASP A 71 27.57 22.44 7.61
N ILE A 72 26.62 22.37 6.68
CA ILE A 72 25.77 21.21 6.45
C ILE A 72 26.60 19.97 6.12
N LYS A 73 27.62 20.09 5.26
CA LYS A 73 28.37 18.93 4.75
C LYS A 73 29.28 18.36 5.82
N GLY A 74 30.04 19.22 6.52
CA GLY A 74 30.90 18.79 7.61
C GLY A 74 30.11 18.12 8.74
N THR A 75 28.96 18.71 9.10
CA THR A 75 28.11 18.16 10.17
C THR A 75 27.54 16.80 9.79
N ILE A 76 27.02 16.61 8.57
CA ILE A 76 26.50 15.31 8.14
C ILE A 76 27.57 14.22 8.19
N THR A 77 28.78 14.51 7.71
CA THR A 77 29.88 13.54 7.73
C THR A 77 30.25 13.15 9.16
N GLN A 78 30.37 14.12 10.07
CA GLN A 78 30.64 13.86 11.48
C GLN A 78 29.51 13.07 12.17
N ASP A 79 28.26 13.44 11.90
CA ASP A 79 27.10 12.76 12.45
C ASP A 79 27.04 11.29 11.98
N LEU A 80 27.27 11.03 10.70
CA LEU A 80 27.30 9.66 10.15
C LEU A 80 28.44 8.83 10.74
N GLU A 81 29.63 9.41 10.91
CA GLU A 81 30.76 8.73 11.55
C GLU A 81 30.45 8.41 13.02
N ALA A 82 29.89 9.35 13.76
CA ALA A 82 29.48 9.16 15.15
C ALA A 82 28.39 8.09 15.29
N ILE A 83 27.40 8.09 14.40
CA ILE A 83 26.32 7.08 14.39
C ILE A 83 26.87 5.69 14.07
N ARG A 84 27.73 5.56 13.06
CA ARG A 84 28.36 4.29 12.69
C ARG A 84 29.28 3.73 13.77
N ALA A 85 29.83 4.59 14.64
CA ALA A 85 30.64 4.18 15.78
C ALA A 85 29.82 3.61 16.97
N LEU A 86 28.49 3.77 16.98
CA LEU A 86 27.65 3.26 18.07
C LEU A 86 27.55 1.72 18.03
N PRO A 87 27.60 1.04 19.18
CA PRO A 87 27.43 -0.41 19.24
C PRO A 87 26.03 -0.80 18.77
N GLY A 88 25.95 -1.73 17.82
CA GLY A 88 24.69 -2.21 17.25
C GLY A 88 24.26 -1.51 15.96
N VAL A 89 24.95 -0.46 15.52
CA VAL A 89 24.75 0.13 14.20
C VAL A 89 25.57 -0.64 13.17
N ILE A 90 24.92 -1.17 12.14
CA ILE A 90 25.59 -1.87 11.02
C ILE A 90 26.08 -0.84 10.00
N ASP A 91 25.20 0.08 9.60
CA ASP A 91 25.51 1.20 8.71
C ASP A 91 24.48 2.32 8.89
N ALA A 92 24.85 3.52 8.46
CA ALA A 92 23.99 4.69 8.38
C ALA A 92 24.31 5.47 7.10
N ILE A 93 23.28 5.95 6.40
CA ILE A 93 23.43 6.75 5.19
C ILE A 93 22.50 7.96 5.23
N GLN A 94 22.89 9.02 4.54
CA GLN A 94 21.98 10.13 4.28
C GLN A 94 20.99 9.75 3.18
N ILE A 95 19.71 9.99 3.42
CA ILE A 95 18.63 9.78 2.46
C ILE A 95 17.86 11.07 2.21
N ASN A 96 17.40 11.27 0.98
CA ASN A 96 16.55 12.42 0.61
C ASN A 96 15.05 12.11 0.73
N ALA A 97 14.68 10.83 0.80
CA ALA A 97 13.29 10.40 0.94
C ALA A 97 13.23 9.12 1.77
N ILE A 98 12.25 9.06 2.68
CA ILE A 98 12.03 7.90 3.54
C ILE A 98 11.32 6.81 2.72
N PRO A 99 11.91 5.60 2.59
CA PRO A 99 11.25 4.50 1.90
C PRO A 99 9.90 4.17 2.53
N ILE A 100 8.91 3.81 1.69
CA ILE A 100 7.58 3.37 2.13
C ILE A 100 6.83 4.43 2.99
N SER A 101 7.20 5.71 2.91
CA SER A 101 6.52 6.80 3.64
C SER A 101 5.16 7.23 3.04
N GLY A 102 4.69 6.57 1.98
CA GLY A 102 3.48 6.94 1.24
C GLY A 102 3.64 8.16 0.32
N SER A 103 4.82 8.78 0.33
CA SER A 103 5.24 9.86 -0.56
C SER A 103 6.68 9.60 -1.01
N GLY A 104 7.07 10.08 -2.18
CA GLY A 104 8.39 9.79 -2.73
C GLY A 104 8.84 10.85 -3.73
N TRP A 105 10.13 11.09 -3.77
CA TRP A 105 10.78 11.91 -4.79
C TRP A 105 11.34 10.96 -5.86
N SER A 106 11.04 11.21 -7.13
CA SER A 106 11.46 10.32 -8.24
C SER A 106 12.90 10.57 -8.73
N MET A 107 13.83 10.92 -7.84
CA MET A 107 15.24 11.10 -8.19
C MET A 107 16.09 9.98 -7.59
N GLY A 108 17.03 9.49 -8.39
CA GLY A 108 17.68 8.18 -8.27
C GLY A 108 18.33 7.87 -6.92
N LEU A 109 18.32 6.57 -6.58
CA LEU A 109 19.06 5.99 -5.47
C LEU A 109 20.56 6.03 -5.77
N GLN A 110 21.34 6.59 -4.83
CA GLN A 110 22.79 6.46 -4.86
C GLN A 110 23.16 5.08 -4.32
N THR A 111 23.78 4.25 -5.17
CA THR A 111 24.12 2.85 -4.86
C THR A 111 25.54 2.69 -4.31
N GLU A 112 26.29 3.79 -4.18
CA GLU A 112 27.67 3.80 -3.72
C GLU A 112 27.78 4.66 -2.45
N PRO A 113 28.47 4.17 -1.41
CA PRO A 113 28.72 4.95 -0.20
C PRO A 113 29.53 6.20 -0.54
N GLY A 114 29.01 7.37 -0.13
CA GLY A 114 29.79 8.60 -0.01
C GLY A 114 30.55 8.65 1.31
#